data_AF-A0A3A8ARH3-F1
#
_entry.id   AF-A0A3A8ARH3-F1
#
_cell.length_a   1.000
_cell.length_b   1.000
_cell.length_c   1.000
_cell.angle_alpha   90.00
_cell.angle_beta   90.00
_cell.angle_gamma   90.00
#
_symmetry.space_group_name_H-M   'P 1'
#
loop_
_entity.id
_entity.type
_entity.pdbx_description
1 polymer ?
#
loop_
_entity_poly.entity_id
_entity_poly.type
_entity_poly.pdbx_seq_one_letter_code
_entity_poly.pdbx_strand_id
1 'polypeptide(L)'
;MQILPNAFGADEDVMSDCPVVLLAGGKGTRLHELAQEECKPAVRLGNHARIVDFSLCNARNSGCRHIIAATQYQPRTLHRRLTQFWRPIFESKGGRVEVRYGPDVNGHPDGYVGTASAVTDNIDRIDALAPRDVLILAADHVYRMDYRVMLQRHRRSDADLTIAAAAVPIDTASAFGIIDADKDGKITDFLEKPDDPPAMRDDPSRAFASMGIYIFRWKALREALLRDREREDSRHDFGFDVVPPFVDSGRAVVHQLDTPVQGVQPYWRDVGTLDAYLDAHLDLVHRAEDNARLDREWPVLPAALGDFAQRAGAAGGEWAPRGVSDAYVASHSVIGRGASITGSAVMQGAVVGAGARISRCILAPGTVIEPGMVIGEDPQEDARWFRRTERGTVLVTPAMLLARRNNTPLSAATADQRGLGRTGAREAADDRPSLAGQSRH
;
A
#
# COMPACT_ATOMS: atom_id res chain seq x y z
N MET A 1 15.33 -20.06 -19.73
CA MET A 1 16.22 -18.90 -19.54
C MET A 1 17.24 -19.29 -18.46
N GLN A 2 18.52 -19.41 -18.80
CA GLN A 2 19.56 -19.82 -17.83
C GLN A 2 19.78 -18.71 -16.80
N ILE A 3 19.62 -19.05 -15.52
CA ILE A 3 19.99 -18.21 -14.37
C ILE A 3 21.51 -18.14 -14.35
N LEU A 4 22.07 -16.98 -14.69
CA LEU A 4 23.49 -16.70 -14.45
C LEU A 4 23.63 -16.15 -13.02
N PRO A 5 24.65 -16.60 -12.26
CA PRO A 5 24.91 -16.13 -10.91
C PRO A 5 25.20 -14.63 -10.92
N ASN A 6 24.84 -13.96 -9.81
CA ASN A 6 25.10 -12.56 -9.48
C ASN A 6 26.36 -12.01 -10.19
N ALA A 7 26.15 -11.24 -11.26
CA ALA A 7 27.23 -10.61 -12.02
C ALA A 7 27.86 -9.41 -11.29
N PHE A 8 27.45 -9.15 -10.05
CA PHE A 8 27.99 -8.10 -9.20
C PHE A 8 28.43 -8.75 -7.89
N GLY A 9 29.70 -8.55 -7.54
CA GLY A 9 30.16 -8.80 -6.17
C GLY A 9 29.30 -8.01 -5.20
N ALA A 10 29.19 -8.48 -3.96
CA ALA A 10 28.37 -7.89 -2.92
C ALA A 10 28.71 -6.42 -2.55
N ASP A 11 29.73 -5.83 -3.19
CA ASP A 11 30.37 -4.57 -2.81
C ASP A 11 30.23 -3.41 -3.82
N GLU A 12 29.66 -3.58 -5.02
CA GLU A 12 29.30 -2.41 -5.83
C GLU A 12 27.97 -1.84 -5.34
N ASP A 13 28.01 -0.63 -4.80
CA ASP A 13 26.81 0.11 -4.37
C ASP A 13 26.04 0.67 -5.57
N VAL A 14 25.61 -0.22 -6.46
CA VAL A 14 24.99 0.09 -7.75
C VAL A 14 23.66 0.87 -7.59
N MET A 15 23.04 0.82 -6.41
CA MET A 15 21.81 1.56 -6.12
C MET A 15 22.05 2.92 -5.46
N SER A 16 23.28 3.24 -5.03
CA SER A 16 23.57 4.52 -4.36
C SER A 16 23.33 5.76 -5.23
N ASP A 17 23.48 5.62 -6.56
CA ASP A 17 23.27 6.69 -7.54
C ASP A 17 21.82 6.75 -8.09
N CYS A 18 20.96 5.84 -7.64
CA CYS A 18 19.57 5.73 -8.08
C CYS A 18 18.64 6.16 -6.93
N PRO A 19 18.21 7.44 -6.88
CA PRO A 19 17.27 7.90 -5.87
C PRO A 19 15.92 7.23 -6.03
N VAL A 20 15.23 7.11 -4.90
CA VAL A 20 13.90 6.54 -4.83
C VAL A 20 12.89 7.65 -4.63
N VAL A 21 11.86 7.69 -5.46
CA VAL A 21 10.65 8.46 -5.19
C VAL A 21 9.57 7.51 -4.71
N LEU A 22 9.24 7.61 -3.43
CA LEU A 22 8.22 6.79 -2.79
C LEU A 22 6.88 7.53 -2.85
N LEU A 23 5.96 7.03 -3.66
CA LEU A 23 4.60 7.54 -3.81
C LEU A 23 3.72 7.03 -2.67
N ALA A 24 3.54 7.86 -1.64
CA ALA A 24 2.84 7.53 -0.41
C ALA A 24 1.64 8.45 -0.13
N GLY A 25 0.95 8.88 -1.19
CA GLY A 25 -0.24 9.74 -1.13
C GLY A 25 -1.57 9.00 -0.99
N GLY A 26 -1.59 7.66 -1.08
CA GLY A 26 -2.80 6.86 -1.19
C GLY A 26 -3.80 7.04 -0.05
N LYS A 27 -5.03 7.46 -0.38
CA LYS A 27 -6.13 7.68 0.58
C LYS A 27 -6.64 6.39 1.23
N GLY A 28 -6.62 5.26 0.52
CA GLY A 28 -7.10 3.98 1.06
C GLY A 28 -8.62 3.89 1.20
N THR A 29 -9.39 4.59 0.37
CA THR A 29 -10.87 4.66 0.45
C THR A 29 -11.56 3.29 0.49
N ARG A 30 -11.00 2.31 -0.24
CA ARG A 30 -11.48 0.92 -0.31
C ARG A 30 -11.17 0.08 0.95
N LEU A 31 -10.43 0.63 1.91
CA LEU A 31 -10.24 0.05 3.25
C LEU A 31 -11.26 0.62 4.27
N HIS A 32 -12.15 1.52 3.83
CA HIS A 32 -13.25 2.05 4.63
C HIS A 32 -12.81 2.54 6.02
N GLU A 33 -13.45 2.05 7.08
CA GLU A 33 -13.23 2.47 8.47
C GLU A 33 -11.82 2.11 8.98
N LEU A 34 -11.07 1.24 8.29
CA LEU A 34 -9.69 0.89 8.66
C LEU A 34 -8.68 1.99 8.28
N ALA A 35 -8.99 2.83 7.29
CA ALA A 35 -8.13 3.92 6.81
C ALA A 35 -8.81 5.30 6.98
N GLN A 36 -9.69 5.44 7.96
CA GLN A 36 -10.40 6.71 8.23
C GLN A 36 -9.53 7.78 8.89
N GLU A 37 -8.57 7.37 9.71
CA GLU A 37 -7.71 8.27 10.50
C GLU A 37 -6.24 8.23 10.06
N GLU A 38 -5.89 7.36 9.11
CA GLU A 38 -4.56 7.29 8.53
C GLU A 38 -4.58 6.87 7.07
N CYS A 39 -3.56 7.29 6.30
CA CYS A 39 -3.42 6.89 4.91
C CYS A 39 -3.07 5.41 4.74
N LYS A 40 -3.37 4.87 3.55
CA LYS A 40 -3.14 3.45 3.21
C LYS A 40 -1.71 2.98 3.54
N PRO A 41 -0.63 3.69 3.17
CA PRO A 41 0.74 3.25 3.48
C PRO A 41 1.02 3.13 4.99
N ALA A 42 0.28 3.88 5.81
CA ALA A 42 0.44 3.88 7.25
C ALA A 42 -0.32 2.75 7.95
N VAL A 43 -1.30 2.13 7.30
CA VAL A 43 -2.10 1.04 7.88
C VAL A 43 -1.17 -0.09 8.32
N ARG A 44 -1.44 -0.63 9.51
CA ARG A 44 -0.67 -1.74 10.09
C ARG A 44 -0.90 -3.02 9.30
N LEU A 45 0.15 -3.80 9.13
CA LEU A 45 0.09 -5.18 8.66
C LEU A 45 0.88 -6.04 9.64
N GLY A 46 0.22 -7.04 10.21
CA GLY A 46 0.78 -7.80 11.32
C GLY A 46 1.02 -6.94 12.58
N ASN A 47 1.98 -7.34 13.42
CA ASN A 47 2.20 -6.72 14.73
C ASN A 47 2.87 -5.34 14.68
N HIS A 48 3.97 -5.26 13.93
CA HIS A 48 4.89 -4.11 14.01
C HIS A 48 5.11 -3.41 12.68
N ALA A 49 4.75 -4.05 11.57
CA ALA A 49 4.92 -3.47 10.25
C ALA A 49 3.73 -2.59 9.87
N ARG A 50 4.02 -1.60 9.05
CA ARG A 50 3.05 -0.86 8.23
C ARG A 50 3.27 -1.25 6.78
N ILE A 51 2.27 -1.05 5.93
CA ILE A 51 2.38 -1.42 4.51
C ILE A 51 3.62 -0.75 3.86
N VAL A 52 3.87 0.53 4.16
CA VAL A 52 5.05 1.27 3.66
C VAL A 52 6.40 0.63 4.00
N ASP A 53 6.47 -0.12 5.09
CA ASP A 53 7.72 -0.70 5.57
C ASP A 53 8.27 -1.75 4.60
N PHE A 54 7.40 -2.43 3.82
CA PHE A 54 7.82 -3.41 2.81
C PHE A 54 8.64 -2.75 1.69
N SER A 55 8.12 -1.67 1.08
CA SER A 55 8.84 -0.91 0.05
C SER A 55 10.16 -0.32 0.57
N LEU A 56 10.16 0.21 1.81
CA LEU A 56 11.36 0.80 2.41
C LEU A 56 12.41 -0.23 2.84
N CYS A 57 11.99 -1.41 3.31
CA CYS A 57 12.93 -2.50 3.57
C CYS A 57 13.54 -3.02 2.26
N ASN A 58 12.74 -3.19 1.21
CA ASN A 58 13.27 -3.55 -0.11
C ASN A 58 14.28 -2.51 -0.60
N ALA A 59 13.98 -1.21 -0.45
CA ALA A 59 14.91 -0.14 -0.82
C ALA A 59 16.21 -0.23 -0.01
N ARG A 60 16.13 -0.33 1.32
CA ARG A 60 17.28 -0.45 2.22
C ARG A 60 18.14 -1.68 1.92
N ASN A 61 17.50 -2.83 1.74
CA ASN A 61 18.17 -4.11 1.52
C ASN A 61 18.78 -4.20 0.12
N SER A 62 18.20 -3.48 -0.86
CA SER A 62 18.77 -3.33 -2.21
C SER A 62 19.94 -2.34 -2.26
N GLY A 63 20.20 -1.57 -1.19
CA GLY A 63 21.26 -0.56 -1.15
C GLY A 63 20.85 0.85 -1.56
N CYS A 64 19.54 1.14 -1.69
CA CYS A 64 19.08 2.49 -1.98
C CYS A 64 19.43 3.43 -0.81
N ARG A 65 19.92 4.64 -1.12
CA ARG A 65 20.37 5.60 -0.09
C ARG A 65 19.45 6.81 0.05
N HIS A 66 18.96 7.36 -1.05
CA HIS A 66 18.21 8.62 -1.06
C HIS A 66 16.74 8.36 -1.35
N ILE A 67 15.87 8.67 -0.39
CA ILE A 67 14.42 8.50 -0.50
C ILE A 67 13.74 9.87 -0.46
N ILE A 68 12.96 10.16 -1.49
CA ILE A 68 12.03 11.29 -1.56
C ILE A 68 10.63 10.71 -1.39
N ALA A 69 10.02 10.88 -0.21
CA ALA A 69 8.70 10.35 0.10
C ALA A 69 7.63 11.41 -0.17
N ALA A 70 6.91 11.27 -1.29
CA ALA A 70 5.79 12.12 -1.65
C ALA A 70 4.52 11.68 -0.91
N THR A 71 4.00 12.54 -0.04
CA THR A 71 2.89 12.26 0.89
C THR A 71 1.76 13.27 0.71
N GLN A 72 0.52 12.87 1.02
CA GLN A 72 -0.65 13.73 0.75
C GLN A 72 -1.84 13.51 1.69
N TYR A 73 -2.51 12.37 1.66
CA TYR A 73 -3.68 12.18 2.54
C TYR A 73 -3.27 11.85 3.98
N GLN A 74 -3.90 12.48 4.98
CA GLN A 74 -3.76 12.20 6.43
C GLN A 74 -2.38 11.66 6.87
N PRO A 75 -1.26 12.36 6.58
CA PRO A 75 0.04 11.71 6.58
C PRO A 75 0.68 11.68 7.98
N ARG A 76 0.02 12.18 9.02
CA ARG A 76 0.62 12.40 10.35
C ARG A 76 1.31 11.15 10.93
N THR A 77 0.66 9.99 10.87
CA THR A 77 1.24 8.73 11.39
C THR A 77 2.35 8.21 10.47
N LEU A 78 2.19 8.36 9.15
CA LEU A 78 3.21 8.04 8.15
C LEU A 78 4.47 8.89 8.32
N HIS A 79 4.32 10.22 8.40
CA HIS A 79 5.40 11.17 8.63
C HIS A 79 6.20 10.80 9.86
N ARG A 80 5.53 10.50 10.98
CA ARG A 80 6.19 10.04 12.20
C ARG A 80 6.98 8.75 11.97
N ARG A 81 6.42 7.77 11.25
CA ARG A 81 7.13 6.53 10.89
C ARG A 81 8.36 6.82 10.02
N LEU A 82 8.22 7.66 9.00
CA LEU A 82 9.31 8.01 8.09
C LEU A 82 10.44 8.77 8.81
N THR A 83 10.10 9.74 9.66
CA THR A 83 11.09 10.62 10.31
C THR A 83 11.73 10.00 11.54
N GLN A 84 10.98 9.29 12.38
CA GLN A 84 11.50 8.75 13.64
C GLN A 84 12.12 7.36 13.47
N PHE A 85 11.62 6.55 12.53
CA PHE A 85 12.10 5.19 12.34
C PHE A 85 13.01 5.06 11.13
N TRP A 86 12.55 5.49 9.94
CA TRP A 86 13.29 5.22 8.70
C TRP A 86 14.45 6.17 8.44
N ARG A 87 14.27 7.47 8.68
CA ARG A 87 15.32 8.46 8.43
C ARG A 87 16.65 8.12 9.11
N PRO A 88 16.71 7.80 10.43
CA PRO A 88 17.98 7.44 11.07
C PRO A 88 18.65 6.21 10.44
N ILE A 89 17.85 5.24 9.95
CA ILE A 89 18.37 4.02 9.31
C ILE A 89 19.07 4.36 7.99
N PHE A 90 18.45 5.18 7.13
CA PHE A 90 19.08 5.57 5.86
C PHE A 90 20.26 6.54 6.07
N GLU A 91 20.15 7.49 7.01
CA GLU A 91 21.23 8.42 7.34
C GLU A 91 22.47 7.72 7.89
N SER A 92 22.29 6.64 8.68
CA SER A 92 23.42 5.82 9.17
C SER A 92 24.25 5.18 8.04
N LYS A 93 23.70 5.11 6.83
CA LYS A 93 24.37 4.60 5.61
C LYS A 93 24.77 5.71 4.64
N GLY A 94 24.81 6.97 5.09
CA GLY A 94 25.13 8.13 4.25
C GLY A 94 24.01 8.53 3.28
N GLY A 95 22.81 7.99 3.48
CA GLY A 95 21.60 8.32 2.73
C GLY A 95 20.77 9.43 3.37
N ARG A 96 19.55 9.65 2.88
CA ARG A 96 18.59 10.58 3.48
C ARG A 96 17.15 10.20 3.16
N VAL A 97 16.22 10.58 4.05
CA VAL A 97 14.77 10.46 3.83
C VAL A 97 14.13 11.84 3.92
N GLU A 98 13.78 12.38 2.77
CA GLU A 98 13.07 13.65 2.61
C GLU A 98 11.57 13.38 2.53
N VAL A 99 10.81 13.93 3.48
CA VAL A 99 9.35 13.87 3.46
C VAL A 99 8.83 15.11 2.73
N ARG A 100 8.08 14.89 1.66
CA ARG A 100 7.55 15.94 0.79
C ARG A 100 6.02 15.88 0.86
N TYR A 101 5.44 16.83 1.56
CA TYR A 101 3.99 16.91 1.74
C TYR A 101 3.39 17.77 0.63
N GLY A 102 2.49 17.21 -0.18
CA GLY A 102 1.94 17.87 -1.37
C GLY A 102 1.56 19.34 -1.17
N PRO A 103 0.69 19.66 -0.19
CA PRO A 103 0.29 21.04 0.07
C PRO A 103 1.44 21.99 0.42
N ASP A 104 2.48 21.51 1.11
CA ASP A 104 3.66 22.33 1.42
C ASP A 104 4.57 22.52 0.20
N VAL A 105 4.58 21.56 -0.72
CA VAL A 105 5.47 21.58 -1.89
C VAL A 105 4.95 22.52 -2.97
N ASN A 106 3.64 22.46 -3.28
CA ASN A 106 3.06 23.26 -4.37
C ASN A 106 2.20 24.44 -3.89
N GLY A 107 2.00 24.57 -2.58
CA GLY A 107 1.21 25.65 -1.99
C GLY A 107 -0.30 25.52 -2.21
N HIS A 108 -0.77 24.43 -2.81
CA HIS A 108 -2.18 24.19 -3.07
C HIS A 108 -2.80 23.30 -1.98
N PRO A 109 -3.97 23.65 -1.41
CA PRO A 109 -4.60 22.86 -0.34
C PRO A 109 -4.83 21.38 -0.71
N ASP A 110 -5.11 21.11 -1.99
CA ASP A 110 -5.35 19.75 -2.48
C ASP A 110 -4.07 18.92 -2.68
N GLY A 111 -2.89 19.55 -2.61
CA GLY A 111 -1.60 18.89 -2.80
C GLY A 111 -1.37 18.43 -4.23
N TYR A 112 -0.77 17.25 -4.42
CA TYR A 112 -0.46 16.73 -5.76
C TYR A 112 -1.74 16.37 -6.54
N VAL A 113 -1.79 16.75 -7.81
CA VAL A 113 -2.93 16.45 -8.70
C VAL A 113 -3.01 14.96 -9.03
N GLY A 114 -1.85 14.31 -9.19
CA GLY A 114 -1.75 12.89 -9.51
C GLY A 114 -0.40 12.30 -9.13
N THR A 115 -0.21 11.00 -9.40
CA THR A 115 1.03 10.31 -9.03
C THR A 115 2.25 10.83 -9.81
N ALA A 116 2.07 11.22 -11.08
CA ALA A 116 3.13 11.81 -11.88
C ALA A 116 3.42 13.25 -11.42
N SER A 117 2.37 14.02 -11.11
CA SER A 117 2.56 15.40 -10.60
C SER A 117 3.35 15.41 -9.29
N ALA A 118 3.20 14.40 -8.44
CA ALA A 118 4.00 14.25 -7.22
C ALA A 118 5.51 14.15 -7.50
N VAL A 119 5.91 13.63 -8.67
CA VAL A 119 7.31 13.60 -9.10
C VAL A 119 7.68 14.90 -9.79
N THR A 120 6.80 15.44 -10.64
CA THR A 120 6.97 16.73 -11.33
C THR A 120 7.28 17.87 -10.35
N ASP A 121 6.50 17.97 -9.26
CA ASP A 121 6.64 18.99 -8.22
C ASP A 121 7.93 18.84 -7.39
N ASN A 122 8.64 17.72 -7.55
CA ASN A 122 9.90 17.42 -6.88
C ASN A 122 11.08 17.25 -7.85
N ILE A 123 10.94 17.67 -9.11
CA ILE A 123 12.03 17.63 -10.11
C ILE A 123 13.28 18.32 -9.58
N ASP A 124 13.16 19.45 -8.88
CA ASP A 124 14.29 20.19 -8.31
C ASP A 124 15.09 19.36 -7.29
N ARG A 125 14.40 18.56 -6.46
CA ARG A 125 15.04 17.67 -5.49
C ARG A 125 15.76 16.50 -6.16
N ILE A 126 15.20 15.99 -7.25
CA ILE A 126 15.80 14.89 -8.03
C ILE A 126 16.98 15.42 -8.86
N ASP A 127 16.84 16.57 -9.53
CA ASP A 127 17.90 17.22 -10.30
C ASP A 127 19.13 17.54 -9.42
N ALA A 128 18.91 17.94 -8.16
CA ALA A 128 19.99 18.17 -7.20
C ALA A 128 20.84 16.93 -6.86
N LEU A 129 20.33 15.72 -7.13
CA LEU A 129 21.07 14.47 -6.99
C LEU A 129 21.81 14.05 -8.28
N ALA A 130 21.53 14.73 -9.41
CA ALA A 130 22.05 14.43 -10.74
C ALA A 130 22.05 12.93 -11.11
N PRO A 131 20.92 12.20 -10.93
CA PRO A 131 20.90 10.76 -11.13
C PRO A 131 20.86 10.40 -12.61
N ARG A 132 21.41 9.22 -12.94
CA ARG A 132 21.19 8.58 -14.24
C ARG A 132 19.80 7.97 -14.32
N ASP A 133 19.43 7.20 -13.30
CA ASP A 133 18.21 6.43 -13.22
C ASP A 133 17.46 6.80 -11.92
N VAL A 134 16.14 6.70 -11.91
CA VAL A 134 15.30 6.94 -10.73
C VAL A 134 14.35 5.77 -10.53
N LEU A 135 14.20 5.33 -9.27
CA LEU A 135 13.29 4.27 -8.88
C LEU A 135 12.00 4.88 -8.31
N ILE A 136 10.87 4.63 -8.96
CA ILE A 136 9.55 5.03 -8.48
C ILE A 136 8.91 3.83 -7.77
N LEU A 137 8.50 4.02 -6.52
CA LEU A 137 7.88 2.97 -5.71
C LEU A 137 6.48 3.37 -5.25
N ALA A 138 5.52 2.46 -5.41
CA ALA A 138 4.29 2.48 -4.65
C ALA A 138 4.55 2.12 -3.16
N ALA A 139 3.91 2.84 -2.24
CA ALA A 139 4.09 2.68 -0.79
C ALA A 139 3.04 1.77 -0.13
N ASP A 140 2.18 1.14 -0.93
CA ASP A 140 0.93 0.52 -0.46
C ASP A 140 0.77 -0.95 -0.90
N HIS A 141 1.88 -1.58 -1.29
CA HIS A 141 1.97 -3.00 -1.65
C HIS A 141 2.77 -3.80 -0.62
N VAL A 142 2.48 -5.10 -0.50
CA VAL A 142 3.20 -6.04 0.35
C VAL A 142 3.96 -7.02 -0.53
N TYR A 143 5.28 -6.94 -0.52
CA TYR A 143 6.16 -7.74 -1.38
C TYR A 143 7.61 -7.72 -0.88
N ARG A 144 8.42 -8.63 -1.42
CA ARG A 144 9.88 -8.60 -1.28
C ARG A 144 10.50 -8.64 -2.67
N MET A 145 11.42 -7.72 -2.93
CA MET A 145 12.06 -7.56 -4.23
C MET A 145 13.44 -6.93 -4.06
N ASP A 146 14.43 -7.45 -4.76
CA ASP A 146 15.77 -6.88 -4.87
C ASP A 146 15.85 -6.00 -6.12
N TYR A 147 15.86 -4.68 -5.93
CA TYR A 147 15.87 -3.71 -7.02
C TYR A 147 17.19 -3.70 -7.81
N ARG A 148 18.27 -4.28 -7.28
CA ARG A 148 19.54 -4.39 -8.02
C ARG A 148 19.36 -5.20 -9.29
N VAL A 149 18.59 -6.28 -9.23
CA VAL A 149 18.33 -7.14 -10.39
C VAL A 149 17.51 -6.38 -11.45
N MET A 150 16.50 -5.62 -11.02
CA MET A 150 15.70 -4.78 -11.90
C MET A 150 16.53 -3.66 -12.54
N LEU A 151 17.41 -2.99 -11.78
CA LEU A 151 18.29 -1.94 -12.30
C LEU A 151 19.31 -2.50 -13.31
N GLN A 152 19.86 -3.68 -13.04
CA GLN A 152 20.75 -4.35 -14.00
C GLN A 152 20.03 -4.66 -15.31
N ARG A 153 18.79 -5.14 -15.25
CA ARG A 153 17.96 -5.36 -16.43
C ARG A 153 17.68 -4.06 -17.19
N HIS A 154 17.33 -3.00 -16.48
CA HIS A 154 17.11 -1.67 -17.04
C HIS A 154 18.35 -1.17 -17.80
N ARG A 155 19.52 -1.19 -17.16
CA ARG A 155 20.78 -0.72 -17.76
C ARG A 155 21.26 -1.61 -18.92
N ARG A 156 21.11 -2.93 -18.83
CA ARG A 156 21.52 -3.88 -19.91
C ARG A 156 20.66 -3.78 -21.16
N SER A 157 19.37 -3.46 -21.00
CA SER A 157 18.45 -3.30 -22.12
C SER A 157 18.52 -1.92 -22.76
N ASP A 158 19.30 -0.99 -22.19
CA ASP A 158 19.30 0.43 -22.55
C ASP A 158 17.88 1.04 -22.55
N ALA A 159 16.97 0.50 -21.73
CA ALA A 159 15.60 0.97 -21.68
C ALA A 159 15.52 2.39 -21.08
N ASP A 160 14.49 3.14 -21.47
CA ASP A 160 14.13 4.39 -20.79
C ASP A 160 13.14 4.15 -19.66
N LEU A 161 12.40 3.03 -19.72
CA LEU A 161 11.47 2.57 -18.69
C LEU A 161 11.61 1.06 -18.48
N THR A 162 11.74 0.63 -17.23
CA THR A 162 11.50 -0.76 -16.82
C THR A 162 10.38 -0.83 -15.81
N ILE A 163 9.37 -1.67 -16.07
CA ILE A 163 8.20 -1.86 -15.18
C ILE A 163 8.31 -3.21 -14.48
N ALA A 164 8.19 -3.22 -13.15
CA ALA A 164 8.06 -4.48 -12.43
C ALA A 164 6.64 -5.02 -12.56
N ALA A 165 6.50 -6.30 -12.87
CA ALA A 165 5.20 -6.92 -13.13
C ALA A 165 5.06 -8.28 -12.46
N ALA A 166 3.84 -8.59 -12.02
CA ALA A 166 3.48 -9.86 -11.42
C ALA A 166 2.23 -10.40 -12.11
N ALA A 167 2.15 -11.72 -12.27
CA ALA A 167 0.96 -12.33 -12.82
C ALA A 167 -0.11 -12.49 -11.73
N VAL A 168 -1.35 -12.13 -12.04
CA VAL A 168 -2.48 -12.07 -11.09
C VAL A 168 -3.69 -12.82 -11.64
N PRO A 169 -4.60 -13.31 -10.79
CA PRO A 169 -5.88 -13.87 -11.25
C PRO A 169 -6.65 -12.87 -12.13
N ILE A 170 -7.19 -13.34 -13.26
CA ILE A 170 -7.85 -12.51 -14.27
C ILE A 170 -9.06 -11.73 -13.72
N ASP A 171 -9.76 -12.29 -12.74
CA ASP A 171 -10.93 -11.70 -12.07
C ASP A 171 -10.59 -10.48 -11.20
N THR A 172 -9.32 -10.30 -10.85
CA THR A 172 -8.83 -9.13 -10.08
C THR A 172 -8.01 -8.15 -10.93
N ALA A 173 -7.78 -8.48 -12.21
CA ALA A 173 -6.81 -7.79 -13.05
C ALA A 173 -7.22 -6.36 -13.45
N SER A 174 -8.53 -6.07 -13.52
CA SER A 174 -9.06 -4.74 -13.87
C SER A 174 -8.66 -3.62 -12.90
N ALA A 175 -8.13 -3.96 -11.72
CA ALA A 175 -7.61 -2.99 -10.76
C ALA A 175 -6.20 -2.48 -11.08
N PHE A 176 -5.52 -3.04 -12.08
CA PHE A 176 -4.10 -2.81 -12.37
C PHE A 176 -3.85 -2.34 -13.81
N GLY A 177 -2.65 -1.83 -14.06
CA GLY A 177 -2.13 -1.68 -15.42
C GLY A 177 -1.71 -3.03 -15.98
N ILE A 178 -2.27 -3.45 -17.11
CA ILE A 178 -2.01 -4.74 -17.74
C ILE A 178 -0.99 -4.57 -18.87
N ILE A 179 0.02 -5.45 -18.87
CA ILE A 179 1.17 -5.41 -19.76
C ILE A 179 1.06 -6.57 -20.76
N ASP A 180 1.21 -6.28 -22.06
CA ASP A 180 1.64 -7.27 -23.04
C ASP A 180 3.12 -7.04 -23.37
N ALA A 181 3.86 -8.13 -23.52
CA ALA A 181 5.29 -8.08 -23.79
C ALA A 181 5.72 -9.18 -24.77
N ASP A 182 6.74 -8.88 -25.56
CA ASP A 182 7.36 -9.88 -26.43
C ASP A 182 8.29 -10.84 -25.64
N LYS A 183 8.82 -11.83 -26.37
CA LYS A 183 9.73 -12.85 -25.81
C LYS A 183 11.02 -12.28 -25.20
N ASP A 184 11.42 -11.08 -25.62
CA ASP A 184 12.63 -10.39 -25.16
C ASP A 184 12.30 -9.43 -24.01
N GLY A 185 11.04 -9.43 -23.55
CA GLY A 185 10.52 -8.62 -22.47
C GLY A 185 10.33 -7.15 -22.83
N LYS A 186 10.29 -6.80 -24.12
CA LYS A 186 9.91 -5.45 -24.54
C LYS A 186 8.39 -5.33 -24.43
N ILE A 187 7.93 -4.26 -23.79
CA ILE A 187 6.49 -4.02 -23.62
C ILE A 187 5.93 -3.56 -24.96
N THR A 188 4.90 -4.27 -25.43
CA THR A 188 4.24 -4.00 -26.71
C THR A 188 2.92 -3.27 -26.54
N ASP A 189 2.27 -3.45 -25.39
CA ASP A 189 1.02 -2.76 -25.05
C ASP A 189 0.91 -2.57 -23.52
N PHE A 190 0.22 -1.51 -23.12
CA PHE A 190 -0.05 -1.20 -21.72
C PHE A 190 -1.43 -0.58 -21.56
N LEU A 191 -2.29 -1.25 -20.80
CA LEU A 191 -3.66 -0.81 -20.54
C LEU A 191 -3.85 -0.52 -19.05
N GLU A 192 -4.04 0.75 -18.68
CA GLU A 192 -4.29 1.10 -17.28
C GLU A 192 -5.75 0.84 -16.88
N LYS A 193 -5.95 -0.08 -15.93
CA LYS A 193 -7.25 -0.43 -15.34
C LYS A 193 -8.35 -0.70 -16.39
N PRO A 194 -8.14 -1.66 -17.31
CA PRO A 194 -9.14 -2.00 -18.32
C PRO A 194 -10.34 -2.70 -17.67
N ASP A 195 -11.55 -2.42 -18.16
CA ASP A 195 -12.77 -3.12 -17.73
C ASP A 195 -12.72 -4.62 -18.09
N ASP A 196 -12.13 -4.95 -19.25
CA ASP A 196 -11.89 -6.31 -19.75
C ASP A 196 -10.37 -6.55 -19.91
N PRO A 197 -9.68 -7.03 -18.86
CA PRO A 197 -8.24 -7.19 -18.88
C PRO A 197 -7.81 -8.33 -19.82
N PRO A 198 -6.82 -8.13 -20.72
CA PRO A 198 -6.32 -9.21 -21.54
C PRO A 198 -5.58 -10.25 -20.68
N ALA A 199 -5.85 -11.53 -20.95
CA ALA A 199 -5.17 -12.62 -20.28
C ALA A 199 -3.76 -12.85 -20.85
N MET A 200 -2.91 -13.50 -20.07
CA MET A 200 -1.59 -13.94 -20.51
C MET A 200 -1.73 -14.99 -21.62
N ARG A 201 -0.86 -14.92 -22.62
CA ARG A 201 -0.87 -15.84 -23.78
C ARG A 201 -0.72 -17.31 -23.37
N ASP A 202 0.10 -17.57 -22.35
CA ASP A 202 0.40 -18.93 -21.88
C ASP A 202 -0.51 -19.40 -20.73
N ASP A 203 -1.28 -18.50 -20.12
CA ASP A 203 -2.18 -18.80 -19.00
C ASP A 203 -3.43 -17.90 -19.04
N PRO A 204 -4.52 -18.35 -19.68
CA PRO A 204 -5.76 -17.58 -19.79
C PRO A 204 -6.44 -17.26 -18.45
N SER A 205 -6.04 -17.92 -17.35
CA SER A 205 -6.62 -17.67 -16.02
C SER A 205 -5.99 -16.47 -15.31
N ARG A 206 -4.94 -15.87 -15.91
CA ARG A 206 -4.16 -14.79 -15.31
C ARG A 206 -3.92 -13.65 -16.27
N ALA A 207 -3.69 -12.46 -15.73
CA ALA A 207 -3.18 -11.30 -16.45
C ALA A 207 -1.81 -10.90 -15.92
N PHE A 208 -1.01 -10.25 -16.76
CA PHE A 208 0.30 -9.74 -16.36
C PHE A 208 0.19 -8.28 -15.91
N ALA A 209 0.21 -8.06 -14.61
CA ALA A 209 -0.10 -6.78 -13.99
C ALA A 209 1.16 -6.01 -13.57
N SER A 210 1.19 -4.71 -13.88
CA SER A 210 2.13 -3.74 -13.35
C SER A 210 1.99 -3.63 -11.83
N MET A 211 3.12 -3.68 -11.14
CA MET A 211 3.18 -3.52 -9.69
C MET A 211 3.27 -2.06 -9.25
N GLY A 212 3.21 -1.08 -10.18
CA GLY A 212 3.44 0.33 -9.85
C GLY A 212 4.87 0.63 -9.37
N ILE A 213 5.83 -0.19 -9.83
CA ILE A 213 7.25 -0.04 -9.54
C ILE A 213 7.97 0.17 -10.86
N TYR A 214 8.66 1.30 -10.98
CA TYR A 214 9.26 1.73 -12.23
C TYR A 214 10.71 2.13 -12.02
N ILE A 215 11.60 1.72 -12.92
CA ILE A 215 12.91 2.37 -13.07
C ILE A 215 12.86 3.16 -14.36
N PHE A 216 13.14 4.45 -14.27
CA PHE A 216 13.25 5.32 -15.42
C PHE A 216 14.67 5.84 -15.58
N ARG A 217 15.07 6.04 -16.83
CA ARG A 217 16.16 6.97 -17.13
C ARG A 217 15.71 8.38 -16.78
N TRP A 218 16.42 9.06 -15.88
CA TRP A 218 15.97 10.33 -15.32
C TRP A 218 15.71 11.38 -16.40
N LYS A 219 16.62 11.54 -17.36
CA LYS A 219 16.46 12.49 -18.47
C LYS A 219 15.14 12.28 -19.22
N ALA A 220 14.83 11.03 -19.57
CA ALA A 220 13.64 10.70 -20.34
C ALA A 220 12.36 10.91 -19.52
N LEU A 221 12.36 10.51 -18.25
CA LEU A 221 11.22 10.77 -17.35
C LEU A 221 11.01 12.26 -17.14
N ARG A 222 12.05 13.03 -16.86
CA ARG A 222 11.97 14.48 -16.66
C ARG A 222 11.34 15.18 -17.87
N GLU A 223 11.76 14.82 -19.08
CA GLU A 223 11.17 15.34 -20.33
C GLU A 223 9.71 14.92 -20.50
N ALA A 224 9.34 13.70 -20.09
CA ALA A 224 7.94 13.24 -20.12
C ALA A 224 7.08 13.99 -19.09
N LEU A 225 7.54 14.15 -17.85
CA LEU A 225 6.84 14.87 -16.78
C LEU A 225 6.61 16.35 -17.10
N LEU A 226 7.60 17.02 -17.69
CA LEU A 226 7.46 18.41 -18.11
C LEU A 226 6.47 18.57 -19.26
N ARG A 227 6.43 17.62 -20.20
CA ARG A 227 5.39 17.62 -21.26
C ARG A 227 4.01 17.33 -20.69
N ASP A 228 3.91 16.37 -19.78
CA ASP A 228 2.66 16.00 -19.11
C ASP A 228 2.06 17.16 -18.32
N ARG A 229 2.88 17.95 -17.62
CA ARG A 229 2.42 19.11 -16.85
C ARG A 229 1.69 20.16 -17.70
N GLU A 230 2.07 20.32 -18.96
CA GLU A 230 1.46 21.32 -19.87
C GLU A 230 0.18 20.79 -20.55
N ARG A 231 -0.21 19.53 -20.31
CA ARG A 231 -1.39 18.90 -20.90
C ARG A 231 -2.62 19.08 -20.01
N GLU A 232 -3.61 19.82 -20.49
CA GLU A 232 -4.89 20.00 -19.79
C GLU A 232 -5.77 18.74 -19.78
N ASP A 233 -5.55 17.81 -20.73
CA ASP A 233 -6.29 16.55 -20.86
C ASP A 233 -5.70 15.41 -20.01
N SER A 234 -4.55 15.64 -19.37
CA SER A 234 -3.84 14.65 -18.57
C SER A 234 -4.47 14.47 -17.19
N ARG A 235 -4.41 13.24 -16.67
CA ARG A 235 -4.75 12.95 -15.26
C ARG A 235 -3.53 13.11 -14.36
N HIS A 236 -2.37 13.43 -14.94
CA HIS A 236 -1.08 13.47 -14.28
C HIS A 236 -0.78 12.18 -13.49
N ASP A 237 -1.14 11.03 -14.08
CA ASP A 237 -0.96 9.70 -13.51
C ASP A 237 0.10 8.91 -14.29
N PHE A 238 0.85 8.05 -13.58
CA PHE A 238 1.89 7.26 -14.23
C PHE A 238 1.31 6.28 -15.24
N GLY A 239 0.27 5.53 -14.88
CA GLY A 239 -0.31 4.51 -15.73
C GLY A 239 -1.06 5.11 -16.91
N PHE A 240 -1.89 6.14 -16.67
CA PHE A 240 -2.69 6.74 -17.74
C PHE A 240 -1.88 7.63 -18.69
N ASP A 241 -0.92 8.40 -18.18
CA ASP A 241 -0.37 9.52 -18.96
C ASP A 241 1.14 9.41 -19.22
N VAL A 242 1.92 8.88 -18.27
CA VAL A 242 3.39 8.86 -18.38
C VAL A 242 3.91 7.58 -19.04
N VAL A 243 3.40 6.41 -18.68
CA VAL A 243 3.88 5.10 -19.18
C VAL A 243 3.61 4.90 -20.67
N PRO A 244 2.39 5.17 -21.22
CA PRO A 244 2.08 4.83 -22.60
C PRO A 244 3.06 5.39 -23.64
N PRO A 245 3.51 6.67 -23.56
CA PRO A 245 4.54 7.18 -24.48
C PRO A 245 5.88 6.42 -24.51
N PHE A 246 6.29 5.78 -23.40
CA PHE A 246 7.50 4.94 -23.37
C PHE A 246 7.27 3.58 -24.03
N VAL A 247 6.05 3.06 -23.93
CA VAL A 247 5.62 1.83 -24.60
C VAL A 247 5.57 2.08 -26.12
N ASP A 248 4.92 3.16 -26.55
CA ASP A 248 4.78 3.54 -27.96
C ASP A 248 6.13 3.79 -28.65
N SER A 249 7.09 4.39 -27.93
CA SER A 249 8.46 4.59 -28.44
C SER A 249 9.29 3.32 -28.48
N GLY A 250 8.78 2.21 -27.93
CA GLY A 250 9.46 0.92 -27.88
C GLY A 250 10.69 0.90 -26.97
N ARG A 251 10.75 1.82 -25.99
CA ARG A 251 11.86 1.97 -25.03
C ARG A 251 11.50 1.46 -23.63
N ALA A 252 10.35 0.80 -23.50
CA ALA A 252 9.88 0.18 -22.26
C ALA A 252 10.13 -1.34 -22.26
N VAL A 253 10.63 -1.87 -21.15
CA VAL A 253 10.81 -3.31 -20.92
C VAL A 253 10.17 -3.73 -19.61
N VAL A 254 9.79 -4.99 -19.51
CA VAL A 254 9.24 -5.58 -18.30
C VAL A 254 10.33 -6.29 -17.49
N HIS A 255 10.20 -6.23 -16.18
CA HIS A 255 10.92 -7.04 -15.22
C HIS A 255 9.91 -7.85 -14.41
N GLN A 256 9.85 -9.16 -14.69
CA GLN A 256 8.91 -10.04 -14.01
C GLN A 256 9.37 -10.32 -12.58
N LEU A 257 8.43 -10.28 -11.63
CA LEU A 257 8.63 -10.74 -10.27
C LEU A 257 8.56 -12.29 -10.23
N ASP A 258 9.53 -12.94 -10.86
CA ASP A 258 9.69 -14.40 -10.88
C ASP A 258 10.90 -14.89 -10.07
N THR A 259 11.80 -13.97 -9.73
CA THR A 259 13.09 -14.29 -9.12
C THR A 259 12.88 -14.57 -7.63
N PRO A 260 13.15 -15.80 -7.15
CA PRO A 260 13.05 -16.10 -5.74
C PRO A 260 14.03 -15.23 -4.95
N VAL A 261 13.55 -14.55 -3.92
CA VAL A 261 14.43 -13.88 -2.95
C VAL A 261 14.86 -14.96 -1.97
N GLN A 262 16.16 -15.25 -1.92
CA GLN A 262 16.71 -16.23 -0.98
C GLN A 262 16.05 -17.63 -1.04
N GLY A 263 15.66 -18.06 -2.24
CA GLY A 263 15.04 -19.36 -2.47
C GLY A 263 13.58 -19.46 -2.05
N VAL A 264 12.93 -18.35 -1.67
CA VAL A 264 11.49 -18.29 -1.40
C VAL A 264 10.75 -17.73 -2.60
N GLN A 265 9.63 -18.36 -2.95
CA GLN A 265 8.81 -17.96 -4.09
C GLN A 265 8.35 -16.51 -3.96
N PRO A 266 8.34 -15.76 -5.09
CA PRO A 266 7.91 -14.38 -5.07
C PRO A 266 6.49 -14.22 -4.52
N TYR A 267 6.28 -13.14 -3.77
CA TYR A 267 5.01 -12.78 -3.20
C TYR A 267 4.77 -11.30 -3.43
N TRP A 268 3.60 -10.96 -3.95
CA TRP A 268 3.13 -9.59 -4.08
C TRP A 268 1.64 -9.55 -3.86
N ARG A 269 1.18 -8.52 -3.14
CA ARG A 269 -0.23 -8.24 -2.93
C ARG A 269 -0.46 -6.74 -2.87
N ASP A 270 -1.36 -6.21 -3.68
CA ASP A 270 -1.94 -4.89 -3.49
C ASP A 270 -3.01 -4.96 -2.39
N VAL A 271 -2.73 -4.32 -1.26
CA VAL A 271 -3.62 -4.35 -0.10
C VAL A 271 -4.65 -3.21 -0.19
N GLY A 272 -5.34 -3.17 -1.32
CA GLY A 272 -6.28 -2.10 -1.69
C GLY A 272 -7.69 -2.24 -1.10
N THR A 273 -8.14 -3.45 -0.77
CA THR A 273 -9.49 -3.74 -0.30
C THR A 273 -9.46 -4.48 1.03
N LEU A 274 -10.59 -4.50 1.76
CA LEU A 274 -10.69 -5.29 3.00
C LEU A 274 -10.44 -6.77 2.76
N ASP A 275 -10.92 -7.33 1.65
CA ASP A 275 -10.66 -8.73 1.32
C ASP A 275 -9.17 -9.00 1.08
N ALA A 276 -8.50 -8.15 0.30
CA ALA A 276 -7.05 -8.27 0.08
C ALA A 276 -6.26 -8.05 1.37
N TYR A 277 -6.74 -7.20 2.27
CA TYR A 277 -6.14 -6.96 3.59
C TYR A 277 -6.26 -8.17 4.51
N LEU A 278 -7.42 -8.84 4.55
CA LEU A 278 -7.60 -10.08 5.28
C LEU A 278 -6.71 -11.18 4.68
N ASP A 279 -6.78 -11.37 3.36
CA ASP A 279 -5.97 -12.37 2.66
C ASP A 279 -4.47 -12.15 2.92
N ALA A 280 -3.99 -10.88 2.93
CA ALA A 280 -2.60 -10.57 3.27
C ALA A 280 -2.20 -11.00 4.68
N HIS A 281 -3.10 -10.91 5.67
CA HIS A 281 -2.83 -11.37 7.03
C HIS A 281 -2.82 -12.90 7.13
N LEU A 282 -3.74 -13.56 6.44
CA LEU A 282 -3.78 -15.03 6.40
C LEU A 282 -2.54 -15.60 5.70
N ASP A 283 -2.09 -14.95 4.62
CA ASP A 283 -0.86 -15.30 3.91
C ASP A 283 0.38 -15.21 4.82
N LEU A 284 0.42 -14.27 5.77
CA LEU A 284 1.51 -14.21 6.77
C LEU A 284 1.57 -15.49 7.63
N VAL A 285 0.41 -16.07 7.95
CA VAL A 285 0.29 -17.31 8.74
C VAL A 285 0.56 -18.54 7.88
N HIS A 286 0.05 -18.59 6.65
CA HIS A 286 0.26 -19.71 5.73
C HIS A 286 1.71 -19.82 5.32
N ARG A 287 2.37 -18.69 5.09
CA ARG A 287 3.76 -18.58 4.65
C ARG A 287 4.74 -18.38 5.80
N ALA A 288 4.39 -18.77 7.03
CA ALA A 288 5.19 -18.47 8.22
C ALA A 288 6.66 -18.95 8.12
N GLU A 289 6.90 -20.14 7.57
CA GLU A 289 8.26 -20.70 7.40
C GLU A 289 9.07 -19.92 6.35
N ASP A 290 8.47 -19.68 5.18
CA ASP A 290 9.01 -18.83 4.11
C ASP A 290 9.35 -17.43 4.64
N ASN A 291 8.44 -16.85 5.41
CA ASN A 291 8.58 -15.55 6.02
C ASN A 291 9.69 -15.50 7.07
N ALA A 292 9.79 -16.52 7.93
CA ALA A 292 10.84 -16.61 8.94
C ALA A 292 12.23 -16.78 8.33
N ARG A 293 12.34 -17.55 7.23
CA ARG A 293 13.57 -17.68 6.45
C ARG A 293 13.97 -16.34 5.84
N LEU A 294 13.02 -15.69 5.16
CA LEU A 294 13.25 -14.40 4.52
C LEU A 294 13.63 -13.31 5.52
N ASP A 295 13.08 -13.32 6.74
CA ASP A 295 13.41 -12.30 7.73
C ASP A 295 14.85 -12.39 8.27
N ARG A 296 15.47 -13.57 8.22
CA ARG A 296 16.89 -13.73 8.59
C ARG A 296 17.82 -13.16 7.52
N GLU A 297 17.46 -13.30 6.25
CA GLU A 297 18.35 -13.05 5.11
C GLU A 297 18.01 -11.74 4.35
N TRP A 298 16.75 -11.31 4.41
CA TRP A 298 16.18 -10.10 3.81
C TRP A 298 15.16 -9.46 4.79
N PRO A 299 15.61 -8.92 5.92
CA PRO A 299 14.73 -8.50 7.02
C PRO A 299 13.77 -7.42 6.55
N VAL A 300 12.46 -7.68 6.66
CA VAL A 300 11.42 -6.65 6.50
C VAL A 300 11.17 -5.91 7.81
N LEU A 301 11.63 -6.43 8.97
CA LEU A 301 11.90 -5.77 10.26
C LEU A 301 12.29 -6.86 11.30
N PRO A 302 13.22 -6.64 12.26
CA PRO A 302 13.69 -7.70 13.19
C PRO A 302 12.63 -8.29 14.15
N ALA A 303 11.47 -7.63 14.31
CA ALA A 303 10.42 -8.03 15.24
C ALA A 303 9.06 -8.34 14.58
N ALA A 304 8.90 -8.11 13.27
CA ALA A 304 7.58 -8.21 12.62
C ALA A 304 7.05 -9.66 12.58
N LEU A 305 7.96 -10.64 12.50
CA LEU A 305 7.62 -12.06 12.49
C LEU A 305 8.07 -12.80 13.76
N GLY A 306 8.88 -12.16 14.61
CA GLY A 306 9.47 -12.77 15.80
C GLY A 306 8.49 -13.08 16.92
N ASP A 307 7.40 -12.31 17.06
CA ASP A 307 6.51 -12.44 18.22
C ASP A 307 5.15 -13.09 17.96
N PHE A 308 4.50 -13.01 16.79
CA PHE A 308 3.25 -13.77 16.58
C PHE A 308 3.02 -14.20 15.13
N ALA A 309 2.99 -15.52 14.95
CA ALA A 309 1.78 -16.16 14.48
C ALA A 309 1.57 -17.39 15.37
N GLN A 310 0.62 -17.34 16.31
CA GLN A 310 0.08 -18.61 16.79
C GLN A 310 -0.64 -19.24 15.59
N ARG A 311 0.06 -20.11 14.85
CA ARG A 311 -0.60 -21.18 14.09
C ARG A 311 -1.29 -22.03 15.15
N ALA A 312 -2.57 -21.78 15.40
CA ALA A 312 -3.42 -22.66 16.22
C ALA A 312 -3.76 -23.97 15.48
N GLY A 313 -2.79 -24.53 14.74
CA GLY A 313 -2.96 -25.74 13.94
C GLY A 313 -1.67 -26.54 13.67
N ALA A 314 -0.47 -25.99 13.85
CA ALA A 314 0.77 -26.73 13.56
C ALA A 314 1.96 -26.26 14.41
N ALA A 315 1.85 -26.44 15.72
CA ALA A 315 2.93 -26.72 16.68
C ALA A 315 2.27 -26.69 18.06
N GLY A 316 2.25 -27.81 18.78
CA GLY A 316 1.56 -27.98 20.05
C GLY A 316 2.14 -27.14 21.19
N GLY A 317 1.89 -25.83 21.17
CA GLY A 317 2.00 -24.98 22.34
C GLY A 317 0.71 -25.04 23.13
N GLU A 318 0.78 -25.41 24.40
CA GLU A 318 -0.32 -25.62 25.37
C GLU A 318 -1.24 -24.39 25.63
N TRP A 319 -1.14 -23.33 24.82
CA TRP A 319 -1.81 -22.05 24.98
C TRP A 319 -2.65 -21.59 23.78
N ALA A 320 -2.69 -22.33 22.67
CA ALA A 320 -3.64 -22.04 21.61
C ALA A 320 -5.06 -22.46 22.06
N PRO A 321 -6.04 -21.53 22.19
CA PRO A 321 -7.40 -21.91 22.55
C PRO A 321 -7.93 -22.90 21.51
N ARG A 322 -8.45 -24.05 21.94
CA ARG A 322 -9.23 -24.95 21.09
C ARG A 322 -10.36 -24.13 20.45
N GLY A 323 -10.25 -23.79 19.16
CA GLY A 323 -11.24 -22.95 18.47
C GLY A 323 -10.66 -21.89 17.52
N VAL A 324 -9.36 -21.61 17.57
CA VAL A 324 -8.70 -20.72 16.58
C VAL A 324 -8.18 -21.58 15.43
N SER A 325 -8.55 -21.27 14.20
CA SER A 325 -8.05 -21.94 12.99
C SER A 325 -7.96 -20.95 11.85
N ASP A 326 -6.94 -21.08 10.98
CA ASP A 326 -6.79 -20.18 9.82
C ASP A 326 -6.93 -18.68 10.18
N ALA A 327 -6.25 -18.24 11.23
CA ALA A 327 -6.43 -16.89 11.74
C ALA A 327 -5.10 -16.25 12.11
N TYR A 328 -4.98 -14.95 11.84
CA TYR A 328 -3.90 -14.12 12.33
C TYR A 328 -4.33 -13.48 13.65
N VAL A 329 -3.52 -13.64 14.71
CA VAL A 329 -3.77 -13.01 16.01
C VAL A 329 -2.57 -12.19 16.41
N ALA A 330 -2.77 -10.87 16.50
CA ALA A 330 -1.72 -9.93 16.86
C ALA A 330 -1.34 -10.00 18.35
N SER A 331 -0.14 -9.53 18.68
CA SER A 331 0.33 -9.37 20.06
C SER A 331 -0.65 -8.55 20.90
N HIS A 332 -0.69 -8.85 22.21
CA HIS A 332 -1.55 -8.20 23.20
C HIS A 332 -3.06 -8.36 22.96
N SER A 333 -3.45 -9.25 22.04
CA SER A 333 -4.85 -9.66 21.90
C SER A 333 -5.20 -10.70 22.96
N VAL A 334 -6.45 -10.70 23.42
CA VAL A 334 -6.94 -11.64 24.45
C VAL A 334 -8.06 -12.47 23.86
N ILE A 335 -7.91 -13.80 23.87
CA ILE A 335 -8.95 -14.72 23.41
C ILE A 335 -9.60 -15.41 24.61
N GLY A 336 -10.90 -15.16 24.79
CA GLY A 336 -11.70 -15.72 25.87
C GLY A 336 -11.90 -17.23 25.74
N ARG A 337 -12.14 -17.89 26.88
CA ARG A 337 -12.37 -19.34 26.93
C ARG A 337 -13.53 -19.75 26.03
N GLY A 338 -13.32 -20.79 25.22
CA GLY A 338 -14.36 -21.35 24.34
C GLY A 338 -14.72 -20.47 23.13
N ALA A 339 -13.99 -19.38 22.88
CA ALA A 339 -14.14 -18.62 21.66
C ALA A 339 -13.63 -19.41 20.44
N SER A 340 -14.28 -19.21 19.29
CA SER A 340 -13.89 -19.78 18.00
C SER A 340 -13.63 -18.69 16.98
N ILE A 341 -12.50 -18.78 16.27
CA ILE A 341 -12.04 -17.78 15.31
C ILE A 341 -11.54 -18.50 14.07
N THR A 342 -12.15 -18.25 12.92
CA THR A 342 -11.81 -18.90 11.65
C THR A 342 -11.65 -17.91 10.52
N GLY A 343 -10.61 -18.05 9.69
CA GLY A 343 -10.40 -17.23 8.50
C GLY A 343 -10.28 -15.73 8.80
N SER A 344 -9.78 -15.33 9.97
CA SER A 344 -9.92 -13.97 10.50
C SER A 344 -8.59 -13.32 10.89
N ALA A 345 -8.54 -11.99 10.88
CA ALA A 345 -7.44 -11.18 11.37
C ALA A 345 -7.84 -10.41 12.63
N VAL A 346 -7.20 -10.72 13.76
CA VAL A 346 -7.38 -10.08 15.05
C VAL A 346 -6.23 -9.10 15.28
N MET A 347 -6.51 -7.81 15.19
CA MET A 347 -5.49 -6.75 15.26
C MET A 347 -5.11 -6.41 16.70
N GLN A 348 -4.01 -5.65 16.85
CA GLN A 348 -3.37 -5.36 18.13
C GLN A 348 -4.35 -4.86 19.20
N GLY A 349 -4.29 -5.49 20.38
CA GLY A 349 -5.08 -5.10 21.55
C GLY A 349 -6.56 -5.47 21.49
N ALA A 350 -6.99 -6.26 20.49
CA ALA A 350 -8.37 -6.74 20.44
C ALA A 350 -8.64 -7.80 21.50
N VAL A 351 -9.85 -7.78 22.07
CA VAL A 351 -10.32 -8.73 23.08
C VAL A 351 -11.51 -9.48 22.52
N VAL A 352 -11.44 -10.80 22.47
CA VAL A 352 -12.53 -11.69 22.06
C VAL A 352 -13.15 -12.32 23.30
N GLY A 353 -14.42 -11.99 23.58
CA GLY A 353 -15.14 -12.51 24.74
C GLY A 353 -15.29 -14.04 24.75
N ALA A 354 -15.51 -14.60 25.94
CA ALA A 354 -15.71 -16.05 26.10
C ALA A 354 -16.89 -16.56 25.26
N GLY A 355 -16.72 -17.70 24.58
CA GLY A 355 -17.75 -18.32 23.75
C GLY A 355 -18.12 -17.58 22.46
N ALA A 356 -17.43 -16.48 22.11
CA ALA A 356 -17.68 -15.76 20.86
C ALA A 356 -17.34 -16.62 19.62
N ARG A 357 -18.05 -16.42 18.50
CA ARG A 357 -17.79 -17.11 17.23
C ARG A 357 -17.54 -16.08 16.13
N ILE A 358 -16.34 -16.11 15.57
CA ILE A 358 -15.85 -15.12 14.63
C ILE A 358 -15.38 -15.84 13.37
N SER A 359 -15.99 -15.50 12.24
CA SER A 359 -15.68 -16.11 10.95
C SER A 359 -15.42 -15.04 9.89
N ARG A 360 -14.33 -15.15 9.15
CA ARG A 360 -13.98 -14.24 8.05
C ARG A 360 -14.01 -12.74 8.41
N CYS A 361 -13.50 -12.40 9.59
CA CYS A 361 -13.54 -11.04 10.13
C CYS A 361 -12.16 -10.36 10.16
N ILE A 362 -12.16 -9.04 10.07
CA ILE A 362 -11.07 -8.16 10.48
C ILE A 362 -11.52 -7.44 11.75
N LEU A 363 -10.93 -7.79 12.89
CA LEU A 363 -11.16 -7.07 14.14
C LEU A 363 -10.13 -5.95 14.25
N ALA A 364 -10.56 -4.70 14.07
CA ALA A 364 -9.66 -3.54 14.09
C ALA A 364 -8.97 -3.37 15.47
N PRO A 365 -7.87 -2.59 15.55
CA PRO A 365 -7.15 -2.41 16.81
C PRO A 365 -8.04 -1.97 17.98
N GLY A 366 -7.84 -2.57 19.15
CA GLY A 366 -8.59 -2.24 20.37
C GLY A 366 -10.06 -2.67 20.40
N THR A 367 -10.51 -3.48 19.43
CA THR A 367 -11.90 -3.98 19.39
C THR A 367 -12.17 -4.92 20.56
N VAL A 368 -13.31 -4.74 21.25
CA VAL A 368 -13.73 -5.60 22.38
C VAL A 368 -15.03 -6.31 22.04
N ILE A 369 -14.94 -7.59 21.67
CA ILE A 369 -16.08 -8.44 21.35
C ILE A 369 -16.69 -8.98 22.63
N GLU A 370 -18.02 -8.84 22.78
CA GLU A 370 -18.74 -9.32 23.96
C GLU A 370 -18.79 -10.86 24.04
N PRO A 371 -18.88 -11.44 25.24
CA PRO A 371 -19.05 -12.89 25.40
C PRO A 371 -20.23 -13.43 24.60
N GLY A 372 -20.03 -14.55 23.91
CA GLY A 372 -21.06 -15.24 23.11
C GLY A 372 -21.45 -14.54 21.81
N MET A 373 -20.86 -13.39 21.47
CA MET A 373 -21.17 -12.68 20.23
C MET A 373 -20.78 -13.50 19.00
N VAL A 374 -21.65 -13.53 18.01
CA VAL A 374 -21.45 -14.22 16.73
C VAL A 374 -21.31 -13.17 15.62
N ILE A 375 -20.27 -13.29 14.80
CA ILE A 375 -20.00 -12.43 13.65
C ILE A 375 -19.44 -13.28 12.50
N GLY A 376 -19.94 -13.08 11.29
CA GLY A 376 -19.50 -13.79 10.08
C GLY A 376 -20.30 -15.05 9.76
N GLU A 377 -21.44 -15.25 10.42
CA GLU A 377 -22.35 -16.39 10.19
C GLU A 377 -23.69 -15.97 9.56
N ASP A 378 -24.22 -14.79 9.90
CA ASP A 378 -25.46 -14.25 9.34
C ASP A 378 -25.16 -12.99 8.53
N PRO A 379 -25.15 -13.08 7.18
CA PRO A 379 -24.85 -11.95 6.32
C PRO A 379 -25.74 -10.72 6.52
N GLN A 380 -27.02 -10.91 6.89
CA GLN A 380 -27.96 -9.79 7.05
C GLN A 380 -27.71 -9.07 8.37
N GLU A 381 -27.53 -9.83 9.45
CA GLU A 381 -27.22 -9.26 10.77
C GLU A 381 -25.82 -8.63 10.78
N ASP A 382 -24.84 -9.25 10.13
CA ASP A 382 -23.49 -8.71 10.01
C ASP A 382 -23.49 -7.38 9.24
N ALA A 383 -24.18 -7.32 8.09
CA ALA A 383 -24.25 -6.10 7.26
C ALA A 383 -25.07 -4.98 7.92
N ARG A 384 -25.95 -5.30 8.88
CA ARG A 384 -26.72 -4.30 9.63
C ARG A 384 -25.83 -3.47 10.57
N TRP A 385 -24.84 -4.12 11.19
CA TRP A 385 -24.01 -3.51 12.25
C TRP A 385 -22.58 -3.21 11.81
N PHE A 386 -22.05 -3.94 10.84
CA PHE A 386 -20.65 -3.92 10.46
C PHE A 386 -20.47 -3.72 8.96
N ARG A 387 -19.25 -3.39 8.56
CA ARG A 387 -18.87 -3.29 7.16
C ARG A 387 -18.65 -4.69 6.60
N ARG A 388 -19.48 -5.13 5.67
CA ARG A 388 -19.35 -6.44 4.99
C ARG A 388 -19.04 -6.27 3.50
N THR A 389 -18.06 -7.00 2.98
CA THR A 389 -17.72 -7.04 1.55
C THR A 389 -18.60 -8.04 0.79
N GLU A 390 -18.57 -8.00 -0.55
CA GLU A 390 -19.27 -8.98 -1.40
C GLU A 390 -18.73 -10.40 -1.21
N ARG A 391 -17.40 -10.55 -1.02
CA ARG A 391 -16.75 -11.83 -0.67
C ARG A 391 -17.03 -12.28 0.76
N GLY A 392 -17.77 -11.50 1.54
CA GLY A 392 -18.22 -11.85 2.89
C GLY A 392 -17.25 -11.54 4.01
N THR A 393 -16.20 -10.75 3.76
CA THR A 393 -15.30 -10.28 4.81
C THR A 393 -15.99 -9.20 5.64
N VAL A 394 -15.95 -9.33 6.97
CA VAL A 394 -16.58 -8.39 7.91
C VAL A 394 -15.52 -7.58 8.64
N LEU A 395 -15.50 -6.26 8.47
CA LEU A 395 -14.69 -5.34 9.28
C LEU A 395 -15.49 -4.90 10.51
N VAL A 396 -14.90 -5.10 11.68
CA VAL A 396 -15.45 -4.70 12.99
C VAL A 396 -14.53 -3.66 13.62
N THR A 397 -15.10 -2.52 14.01
CA THR A 397 -14.37 -1.45 14.72
C THR A 397 -14.98 -1.14 16.09
N PRO A 398 -14.24 -0.51 17.01
CA PRO A 398 -14.79 -0.07 18.29
C PRO A 398 -16.02 0.83 18.14
N ALA A 399 -16.02 1.72 17.13
CA ALA A 399 -17.13 2.61 16.84
C ALA A 399 -18.40 1.84 16.41
N MET A 400 -18.26 0.81 15.58
CA MET A 400 -19.39 -0.02 15.15
C MET A 400 -20.00 -0.80 16.33
N LEU A 401 -19.16 -1.34 17.21
CA LEU A 401 -19.63 -2.03 18.42
C LEU A 401 -20.36 -1.08 19.37
N LEU A 402 -19.86 0.14 19.55
CA LEU A 402 -20.54 1.17 20.33
C LEU A 402 -21.90 1.53 19.73
N ALA A 403 -21.96 1.71 18.40
CA ALA A 403 -23.20 1.99 17.69
C ALA A 403 -24.21 0.83 17.85
N ARG A 404 -23.76 -0.42 17.75
CA ARG A 404 -24.59 -1.61 18.00
C ARG A 404 -25.15 -1.64 19.41
N ARG A 405 -24.35 -1.35 20.43
CA ARG A 405 -24.80 -1.27 21.84
C ARG A 405 -25.86 -0.19 22.04
N ASN A 406 -25.74 0.92 21.31
CA ASN A 406 -26.69 2.02 21.30
C ASN A 406 -27.86 1.79 20.33
N ASN A 407 -28.00 0.58 19.75
CA ASN A 407 -29.02 0.20 18.79
C ASN A 407 -29.12 1.18 17.59
N THR A 408 -27.98 1.70 17.15
CA THR A 408 -27.86 2.63 16.00
C THR A 408 -27.22 1.89 14.83
N PRO A 409 -27.99 1.44 13.81
CA PRO A 409 -27.46 0.66 12.70
C PRO A 409 -26.48 1.45 11.83
N LEU A 410 -25.63 0.75 11.08
CA LEU A 410 -24.61 1.38 10.23
C LEU A 410 -25.22 2.28 9.14
N SER A 411 -26.40 1.91 8.62
CA SER A 411 -27.16 2.72 7.66
C SER A 411 -27.63 4.07 8.23
N ALA A 412 -27.87 4.15 9.54
CA ALA A 412 -28.23 5.39 10.23
C ALA A 412 -26.99 6.21 10.60
N ALA A 413 -25.92 5.55 11.05
CA ALA A 413 -24.65 6.22 11.42
C ALA A 413 -23.94 6.87 10.22
N THR A 414 -24.03 6.26 9.02
CA THR A 414 -23.45 6.82 7.78
C THR A 414 -24.26 7.96 7.17
N ALA A 415 -25.53 8.12 7.55
CA ALA A 415 -26.37 9.26 7.17
C ALA A 415 -26.03 10.51 7.99
N ASP A 416 -25.73 10.33 9.29
CA ASP A 416 -25.40 11.43 10.20
C ASP A 416 -24.04 12.08 9.88
N GLN A 417 -23.06 11.29 9.44
CA GLN A 417 -21.78 11.81 8.92
C GLN A 417 -21.92 12.62 7.62
N ARG A 418 -22.99 12.42 6.82
CA ARG A 418 -23.30 13.26 5.65
C ARG A 418 -24.06 14.54 6.02
N GLY A 419 -24.72 14.57 7.19
CA GLY A 419 -25.42 15.74 7.73
C GLY A 419 -24.48 16.79 8.34
N LEU A 420 -23.39 16.35 8.97
CA LEU A 420 -22.37 17.21 9.58
C LEU A 420 -21.52 18.01 8.58
N GLY A 421 -21.62 17.71 7.27
CA GLY A 421 -20.95 18.45 6.19
C GLY A 421 -21.78 19.58 5.57
N ARG A 422 -23.01 19.83 6.03
CA ARG A 422 -23.94 20.80 5.40
C ARG A 422 -24.41 21.94 6.29
N THR A 423 -23.99 22.03 7.55
CA THR A 423 -24.37 23.10 8.49
C THR A 423 -23.26 24.11 8.78
N GLY A 424 -22.32 24.31 7.83
CA GLY A 424 -21.22 25.27 7.97
C GLY A 424 -21.12 26.31 6.84
N ALA A 425 -22.15 26.51 6.02
CA ALA A 425 -22.14 27.48 4.94
C ALA A 425 -23.56 28.00 4.62
N ARG A 426 -24.10 28.81 5.51
CA ARG A 426 -25.12 29.83 5.21
C ARG A 426 -25.20 30.82 6.37
N GLU A 427 -25.44 32.07 6.03
CA GLU A 427 -25.52 33.26 6.90
C GLU A 427 -24.19 33.95 7.24
N ALA A 428 -23.64 34.63 6.24
CA ALA A 428 -23.03 35.95 6.43
C ALA A 428 -23.18 36.76 5.13
N ALA A 429 -24.36 37.32 4.90
CA ALA A 429 -24.59 38.33 3.88
C ALA A 429 -25.53 39.39 4.45
N ASP A 430 -25.11 40.65 4.28
CA ASP A 430 -25.80 41.92 4.52
C ASP A 430 -26.28 42.26 5.94
N ASP A 431 -25.45 43.07 6.63
CA ASP A 431 -25.93 44.37 7.12
C ASP A 431 -24.74 45.29 7.44
N ARG A 432 -24.48 46.27 6.56
CA ARG A 432 -23.62 47.43 6.87
C ARG A 432 -24.50 48.69 6.81
N PRO A 433 -24.71 49.43 7.91
CA PRO A 433 -25.33 50.74 7.83
C PRO A 433 -24.33 51.77 7.30
N SER A 434 -24.80 52.59 6.35
CA SER A 434 -24.07 53.75 5.84
C SER A 434 -23.92 54.82 6.93
N LEU A 435 -22.69 55.16 7.30
CA LEU A 435 -22.40 56.38 8.04
C LEU A 435 -21.75 57.38 7.09
N ALA A 436 -22.58 58.30 6.62
CA ALA A 436 -22.15 59.52 5.96
C ALA A 436 -21.41 60.40 6.97
N GLY A 437 -20.14 60.68 6.70
CA GLY A 437 -19.36 61.69 7.41
C GLY A 437 -19.88 63.09 7.08
N GLN A 438 -20.39 63.77 8.10
CA GLN A 438 -20.49 65.23 8.10
C GLN A 438 -19.18 65.83 8.60
N SER A 439 -18.69 66.79 7.82
CA SER A 439 -17.66 67.78 8.13
C SER A 439 -17.86 68.47 9.49
N ARG A 440 -16.76 68.78 10.20
CA ARG A 440 -16.36 70.16 10.58
C ARG A 440 -15.11 70.19 11.47
N HIS A 441 -14.25 71.15 11.11
CA HIS A 441 -13.12 71.80 11.81
C HIS A 441 -11.81 71.05 12.00
#